data_AF-A0AAD9QK91-F1
#
_entry.id   AF-A0AAD9QK91-F1
#
_cell.length_a   1.000
_cell.length_b   1.000
_cell.length_c   1.000
_cell.angle_alpha   90.00
_cell.angle_beta   90.00
_cell.angle_gamma   90.00
#
_symmetry.space_group_name_H-M   'P 1'
#
loop_
_entity.id
_entity.type
_entity.pdbx_description
1 polymer ?
#
loop_
_entity_poly.entity_id
_entity_poly.type
_entity_poly.pdbx_seq_one_letter_code
_entity_poly.pdbx_strand_id
1 'polypeptide(L)'
;MSKSTSKGSSARLSTLLEQLQKLCLAGSEAKYEQEKADVEQLRYVTNKIQQLLSSQEKCRKDLTTKFTDGLSTLLVVLEMSADTQLTLNILGCLCELLSTGKRAAVLVAKGAVDIILRVIVNTSKEASVCEEILLLSHVILTKVGPKAINCNALAKLGAVNVLFRVVNSCGHRRRVVLRRLLALGLFQCCYRCFVTGRELIIITDKPAYEKPS
;
A
#
# COMPACT_ATOMS: atom_id res chain seq x y z
N MET A 1 17.69 -23.70 -25.37
CA MET A 1 16.46 -23.13 -25.98
C MET A 1 15.49 -22.72 -24.88
N SER A 2 15.34 -21.43 -24.55
CA SER A 2 14.36 -20.96 -23.52
C SER A 2 13.93 -19.49 -23.69
N LYS A 3 13.63 -19.02 -24.91
CA LYS A 3 13.16 -17.64 -25.16
C LYS A 3 11.63 -17.51 -25.30
N SER A 4 10.88 -18.61 -25.35
CA SER A 4 9.45 -18.63 -25.71
C SER A 4 8.48 -18.32 -24.57
N THR A 5 8.80 -18.65 -23.31
CA THR A 5 7.89 -18.45 -22.17
C THR A 5 7.71 -16.96 -21.79
N SER A 6 8.71 -16.11 -22.03
CA SER A 6 8.69 -14.71 -21.58
C SER A 6 7.79 -13.77 -22.41
N LYS A 7 7.45 -14.10 -23.66
CA LYS A 7 6.59 -13.26 -24.51
C LYS A 7 5.12 -13.41 -24.11
N GLY A 8 4.68 -14.63 -23.77
CA GLY A 8 3.30 -14.92 -23.37
C GLY A 8 2.88 -14.22 -22.06
N SER A 9 3.77 -14.16 -21.07
CA SER A 9 3.45 -13.55 -19.76
C SER A 9 3.21 -12.04 -19.84
N SER A 10 3.94 -11.34 -20.71
CA SER A 10 3.79 -9.88 -20.91
C SER A 10 2.50 -9.54 -21.64
N ALA A 11 2.15 -10.32 -22.67
CA ALA A 11 0.86 -10.20 -23.35
C ALA A 11 -0.31 -10.48 -22.40
N ARG A 12 -0.21 -11.54 -21.60
CA ARG A 12 -1.21 -11.88 -20.58
C ARG A 12 -1.39 -10.78 -19.54
N LEU A 13 -0.28 -10.14 -19.12
CA LEU A 13 -0.34 -8.99 -18.22
C LEU A 13 -1.11 -7.82 -18.85
N SER A 14 -0.84 -7.50 -20.13
CA SER A 14 -1.58 -6.44 -20.86
C SER A 14 -3.08 -6.70 -20.84
N THR A 15 -3.50 -7.91 -21.22
CA THR A 15 -4.93 -8.27 -21.26
C THR A 15 -5.60 -8.15 -19.88
N LEU A 16 -4.91 -8.57 -18.81
CA LEU A 16 -5.44 -8.43 -17.45
C LEU A 16 -5.55 -6.97 -17.01
N LEU A 17 -4.60 -6.10 -17.40
CA LEU A 17 -4.66 -4.67 -17.09
C LEU A 17 -5.76 -3.96 -17.88
N GLU A 18 -5.97 -4.32 -19.14
CA GLU A 18 -7.10 -3.83 -19.94
C GLU A 18 -8.44 -4.26 -19.35
N GLN A 19 -8.54 -5.50 -18.86
CA GLN A 19 -9.72 -5.99 -18.15
C GLN A 19 -9.96 -5.20 -16.85
N LEU A 20 -8.91 -4.97 -16.06
CA LEU A 20 -8.99 -4.15 -14.85
C LEU A 20 -9.50 -2.73 -15.14
N GLN A 21 -8.99 -2.11 -16.20
CA GLN A 21 -9.42 -0.78 -16.64
C GLN A 21 -10.90 -0.73 -17.00
N LYS A 22 -11.38 -1.72 -17.77
CA LYS A 22 -12.80 -1.81 -18.15
C LYS A 22 -13.70 -1.96 -16.92
N LEU A 23 -13.33 -2.84 -15.97
CA LEU A 23 -14.07 -3.04 -14.73
C LEU A 23 -14.08 -1.77 -13.86
N CYS A 24 -12.95 -1.07 -13.79
CA CYS A 24 -12.84 0.19 -13.03
C CYS A 24 -13.76 1.29 -13.60
N LEU A 25 -13.93 1.36 -14.92
CA LEU A 25 -14.80 2.35 -15.57
C LEU A 25 -16.29 1.97 -15.50
N ALA A 26 -16.62 0.68 -15.50
CA ALA A 26 -18.00 0.20 -15.49
C ALA A 26 -18.73 0.38 -14.15
N GLY A 27 -17.99 0.52 -13.04
CA GLY A 27 -18.57 0.61 -11.69
C GLY A 27 -19.37 1.88 -11.38
N SER A 28 -19.39 2.88 -12.28
CA SER A 28 -20.01 4.18 -11.99
C SER A 28 -21.55 4.23 -12.10
N GLU A 29 -22.21 3.18 -12.62
CA GLU A 29 -23.67 3.17 -12.86
C GLU A 29 -24.36 1.82 -12.53
N ALA A 30 -23.72 0.96 -11.74
CA ALA A 30 -24.15 -0.43 -11.56
C ALA A 30 -25.20 -0.65 -10.46
N LYS A 31 -26.13 -1.59 -10.68
CA LYS A 31 -27.06 -2.11 -9.65
C LYS A 31 -26.28 -2.94 -8.60
N TYR A 32 -26.78 -3.05 -7.37
CA TYR A 32 -26.12 -3.74 -6.25
C TYR A 32 -25.59 -5.17 -6.57
N GLU A 33 -26.37 -6.01 -7.25
CA GLU A 33 -25.91 -7.37 -7.64
C GLU A 33 -24.79 -7.33 -8.70
N GLN A 34 -24.81 -6.33 -9.58
CA GLN A 34 -23.76 -6.11 -10.58
C GLN A 34 -22.49 -5.58 -9.92
N GLU A 35 -22.62 -4.67 -8.95
CA GLU A 35 -21.49 -4.14 -8.16
C GLU A 35 -20.76 -5.27 -7.42
N LYS A 36 -21.49 -6.22 -6.82
CA LYS A 36 -20.88 -7.38 -6.15
C LYS A 36 -20.15 -8.29 -7.13
N ALA A 37 -20.74 -8.56 -8.31
CA ALA A 37 -20.11 -9.35 -9.36
C ALA A 37 -18.83 -8.67 -9.89
N ASP A 38 -18.87 -7.35 -10.07
CA ASP A 38 -17.73 -6.56 -10.52
C ASP A 38 -16.59 -6.57 -9.48
N VAL A 39 -16.90 -6.48 -8.18
CA VAL A 39 -15.90 -6.63 -7.10
C VAL A 39 -15.24 -8.00 -7.13
N GLU A 40 -16.01 -9.07 -7.35
CA GLU A 40 -15.44 -10.43 -7.46
C GLU A 40 -14.52 -10.57 -8.68
N GLN A 41 -14.90 -9.98 -9.82
CA GLN A 41 -14.04 -9.91 -11.00
C GLN A 41 -12.78 -9.08 -10.74
N LEU A 42 -12.89 -7.94 -10.06
CA LEU A 42 -11.74 -7.11 -9.65
C LEU A 42 -10.79 -7.91 -8.76
N ARG A 43 -11.29 -8.65 -7.76
CA ARG A 43 -10.47 -9.55 -6.92
C ARG A 43 -9.77 -10.61 -7.77
N TYR A 44 -10.47 -11.25 -8.69
CA TYR A 44 -9.90 -12.27 -9.57
C TYR A 44 -8.76 -11.71 -10.44
N VAL A 45 -9.03 -10.62 -11.15
CA VAL A 45 -8.06 -9.99 -12.06
C VAL A 45 -6.82 -9.50 -11.30
N THR A 46 -7.01 -8.80 -10.18
CA THR A 46 -5.89 -8.30 -9.36
C THR A 46 -5.05 -9.43 -8.76
N ASN A 47 -5.65 -10.51 -8.28
CA ASN A 47 -4.92 -11.69 -7.83
C ASN A 47 -4.09 -12.32 -8.95
N LYS A 48 -4.65 -12.44 -10.17
CA LYS A 48 -3.90 -12.96 -11.33
C LYS A 48 -2.74 -12.05 -11.73
N ILE A 49 -2.92 -10.73 -11.67
CA ILE A 49 -1.82 -9.77 -11.87
C ILE A 49 -0.73 -9.99 -10.82
N GLN A 50 -1.10 -10.08 -9.54
CA GLN A 50 -0.15 -10.32 -8.45
C GLN A 50 0.65 -11.62 -8.65
N GLN A 51 0.00 -12.72 -9.04
CA GLN A 51 0.65 -14.00 -9.33
C GLN A 51 1.69 -13.91 -10.47
N LEU A 52 1.39 -13.12 -11.50
CA LEU A 52 2.35 -12.87 -12.58
C LEU A 52 3.51 -12.00 -12.08
N LEU A 53 3.24 -10.99 -11.27
CA LEU A 53 4.26 -10.10 -10.72
C LEU A 53 5.17 -10.79 -9.73
N SER A 54 4.70 -11.75 -8.94
CA SER A 54 5.55 -12.48 -7.98
C SER A 54 6.54 -13.42 -8.68
N SER A 55 6.10 -14.06 -9.77
CA SER A 55 6.91 -15.06 -10.48
C SER A 55 7.77 -14.50 -11.62
N GLN A 56 7.43 -13.35 -12.20
CA GLN A 56 8.06 -12.86 -13.44
C GLN A 56 8.65 -11.44 -13.31
N GLU A 57 9.98 -11.34 -13.24
CA GLU A 57 10.70 -10.05 -13.22
C GLU A 57 10.40 -9.18 -14.45
N LYS A 58 10.21 -9.81 -15.62
CA LYS A 58 9.84 -9.11 -16.84
C LYS A 58 8.49 -8.39 -16.71
N CYS A 59 7.50 -9.04 -16.07
CA CYS A 59 6.19 -8.44 -15.82
C CYS A 59 6.31 -7.23 -14.89
N ARG A 60 7.13 -7.30 -13.84
CA ARG A 60 7.42 -6.16 -12.96
C ARG A 60 8.04 -4.98 -13.70
N LYS A 61 8.97 -5.26 -14.63
CA LYS A 61 9.56 -4.24 -15.49
C LYS A 61 8.51 -3.64 -16.43
N ASP A 62 7.78 -4.48 -17.17
CA ASP A 62 6.81 -4.04 -18.16
C ASP A 62 5.67 -3.21 -17.51
N LEU A 63 5.20 -3.58 -16.31
CA LEU A 63 4.18 -2.79 -15.58
C LEU A 63 4.65 -1.38 -15.23
N THR A 64 5.95 -1.20 -14.96
CA THR A 64 6.50 0.12 -14.58
C THR A 64 6.98 0.95 -15.77
N THR A 65 7.29 0.32 -16.91
CA THR A 65 7.86 1.03 -18.08
C THR A 65 6.95 1.09 -19.30
N LYS A 66 6.07 0.10 -19.50
CA LYS A 66 5.19 -0.01 -20.69
C LYS A 66 3.73 0.22 -20.34
N PHE A 67 3.26 -0.38 -19.26
CA PHE A 67 1.86 -0.34 -18.84
C PHE A 67 1.64 0.67 -17.71
N THR A 68 2.17 1.88 -17.88
CA THR A 68 2.09 2.95 -16.86
C THR A 68 0.67 3.35 -16.52
N ASP A 69 -0.25 3.22 -17.48
CA ASP A 69 -1.67 3.48 -17.27
C ASP A 69 -2.31 2.37 -16.44
N GLY A 70 -1.96 1.10 -16.70
CA GLY A 70 -2.39 -0.02 -15.87
C GLY A 70 -1.90 0.07 -14.43
N LEU A 71 -0.68 0.57 -14.21
CA LEU A 71 -0.19 0.90 -12.87
C LEU A 71 -1.02 2.01 -12.20
N SER A 72 -1.41 3.03 -12.98
CA SER A 72 -2.23 4.13 -12.47
C SER A 72 -3.62 3.62 -12.10
N THR A 73 -4.22 2.75 -12.92
CA THR A 73 -5.49 2.08 -12.63
C THR A 73 -5.41 1.25 -11.35
N LEU A 74 -4.34 0.48 -11.13
CA LEU A 74 -4.16 -0.26 -9.87
C LEU A 74 -4.19 0.67 -8.65
N LEU A 75 -3.54 1.83 -8.74
CA LEU A 75 -3.52 2.82 -7.66
C LEU A 75 -4.89 3.47 -7.43
N VAL A 76 -5.63 3.77 -8.50
CA VAL A 76 -7.00 4.29 -8.40
C VAL A 76 -7.93 3.26 -7.75
N VAL A 77 -7.86 2.00 -8.18
CA VAL A 77 -8.67 0.92 -7.58
C VAL A 77 -8.31 0.74 -6.10
N LEU A 78 -7.03 0.85 -5.72
CA LEU A 78 -6.62 0.82 -4.32
C LEU A 78 -7.19 1.98 -3.51
N GLU A 79 -7.24 3.19 -4.07
CA GLU A 79 -7.76 4.38 -3.41
C GLU A 79 -9.28 4.32 -3.19
N MET A 80 -10.00 3.68 -4.13
CA MET A 80 -11.47 3.59 -4.11
C MET A 80 -12.00 2.33 -3.43
N SER A 81 -11.17 1.30 -3.22
CA SER A 81 -11.64 0.01 -2.70
C SER A 81 -11.98 0.09 -1.20
N ALA A 82 -13.19 -0.34 -0.86
CA ALA A 82 -13.59 -0.68 0.51
C ALA A 82 -13.43 -2.19 0.79
N ASP A 83 -13.01 -2.97 -0.21
CA ASP A 83 -12.91 -4.41 -0.11
C ASP A 83 -11.53 -4.85 0.41
N THR A 84 -11.52 -5.59 1.51
CA THR A 84 -10.30 -6.06 2.18
C THR A 84 -9.41 -6.89 1.23
N GLN A 85 -10.01 -7.84 0.50
CA GLN A 85 -9.23 -8.77 -0.34
C GLN A 85 -8.65 -8.08 -1.58
N LEU A 86 -9.42 -7.23 -2.23
CA LEU A 86 -8.97 -6.42 -3.36
C LEU A 86 -7.83 -5.49 -2.94
N THR A 87 -7.95 -4.85 -1.78
CA THR A 87 -6.90 -4.03 -1.19
C THR A 87 -5.61 -4.84 -0.97
N LEU A 88 -5.71 -6.03 -0.36
CA LEU A 88 -4.56 -6.91 -0.14
C LEU A 88 -3.88 -7.35 -1.45
N ASN A 89 -4.66 -7.69 -2.48
CA ASN A 89 -4.12 -8.09 -3.79
C ASN A 89 -3.30 -6.97 -4.44
N ILE A 90 -3.81 -5.74 -4.39
CA ILE A 90 -3.13 -4.59 -5.00
C ILE A 90 -1.89 -4.20 -4.17
N LEU A 91 -1.99 -4.15 -2.85
CA LEU A 91 -0.82 -3.94 -2.00
C LEU A 91 0.24 -5.02 -2.24
N GLY A 92 -0.18 -6.27 -2.45
CA GLY A 92 0.70 -7.36 -2.85
C GLY A 92 1.42 -7.06 -4.18
N CYS A 93 0.71 -6.60 -5.20
CA CYS A 93 1.30 -6.16 -6.46
C CYS A 93 2.37 -5.08 -6.26
N LEU A 94 2.07 -4.04 -5.46
CA LEU A 94 3.01 -2.96 -5.16
C LEU A 94 4.26 -3.48 -4.41
N CYS A 95 4.07 -4.41 -3.47
CA CYS A 95 5.16 -5.03 -2.73
C CYS A 95 6.12 -5.79 -3.66
N GLU A 96 5.58 -6.52 -4.65
CA GLU A 96 6.36 -7.23 -5.67
C GLU A 96 7.12 -6.27 -6.59
N LEU A 97 6.50 -5.16 -7.00
CA LEU A 97 7.20 -4.13 -7.77
C LEU A 97 8.40 -3.55 -7.01
N LEU A 98 8.28 -3.44 -5.69
CA LEU A 98 9.32 -2.92 -4.82
C LEU A 98 10.34 -3.96 -4.35
N SER A 99 10.26 -5.20 -4.81
CA SER A 99 11.30 -6.21 -4.56
C SER A 99 12.67 -5.77 -5.08
N THR A 100 12.71 -4.82 -6.03
CA THR A 100 13.92 -4.11 -6.44
C THR A 100 13.78 -2.61 -6.13
N GLY A 101 14.72 -2.01 -5.41
CA GLY A 101 14.65 -0.58 -5.02
C GLY A 101 14.58 0.43 -6.19
N LYS A 102 14.91 0.02 -7.42
CA LYS A 102 14.90 0.87 -8.62
C LYS A 102 13.52 1.38 -9.03
N ARG A 103 12.44 0.72 -8.58
CA ARG A 103 11.05 1.04 -8.97
C ARG A 103 10.33 1.95 -7.99
N ALA A 104 10.94 2.23 -6.84
CA ALA A 104 10.37 3.12 -5.83
C ALA A 104 10.05 4.51 -6.40
N ALA A 105 10.96 5.08 -7.18
CA ALA A 105 10.77 6.41 -7.77
C ALA A 105 9.52 6.51 -8.68
N VAL A 106 9.21 5.44 -9.44
CA VAL A 106 8.04 5.40 -10.32
C VAL A 106 6.74 5.41 -9.51
N LEU A 107 6.68 4.61 -8.44
CA LEU A 107 5.52 4.58 -7.55
C LEU A 107 5.33 5.92 -6.83
N VAL A 108 6.42 6.54 -6.38
CA VAL A 108 6.39 7.86 -5.74
C VAL A 108 5.88 8.92 -6.72
N ALA A 109 6.37 8.94 -7.95
CA ALA A 109 5.94 9.89 -8.97
C ALA A 109 4.45 9.75 -9.33
N LYS A 110 3.86 8.56 -9.14
CA LYS A 110 2.43 8.28 -9.34
C LYS A 110 1.57 8.53 -8.10
N GLY A 111 2.14 9.08 -7.01
CA GLY A 111 1.40 9.39 -5.78
C GLY A 111 1.08 8.18 -4.90
N ALA A 112 1.72 7.02 -5.14
CA ALA A 112 1.41 5.80 -4.40
C ALA A 112 1.60 5.96 -2.88
N VAL A 113 2.57 6.78 -2.45
CA VAL A 113 2.81 7.03 -1.02
C VAL A 113 1.58 7.64 -0.36
N ASP A 114 1.00 8.70 -0.94
CA ASP A 114 -0.16 9.38 -0.35
C ASP A 114 -1.40 8.48 -0.31
N ILE A 115 -1.58 7.65 -1.36
CA ILE A 115 -2.66 6.65 -1.41
C ILE A 115 -2.48 5.62 -0.29
N ILE A 116 -1.28 5.07 -0.12
CA ILE A 116 -0.99 4.08 0.93
C ILE A 116 -1.20 4.67 2.33
N LEU A 117 -0.80 5.93 2.55
CA LEU A 117 -1.05 6.62 3.82
C LEU A 117 -2.55 6.76 4.10
N ARG A 118 -3.35 7.06 3.07
CA ARG A 118 -4.80 7.13 3.20
C ARG A 118 -5.42 5.76 3.49
N VAL A 119 -4.95 4.70 2.83
CA VAL A 119 -5.38 3.31 3.11
C VAL A 119 -5.13 2.96 4.58
N ILE A 120 -3.94 3.24 5.11
CA ILE A 120 -3.61 3.01 6.53
C ILE A 120 -4.58 3.74 7.46
N VAL A 121 -4.83 5.02 7.19
CA VAL A 121 -5.71 5.85 8.01
C VAL A 121 -7.15 5.36 7.94
N ASN A 122 -7.64 5.00 6.75
CA ASN A 122 -8.99 4.50 6.57
C ASN A 122 -9.19 3.15 7.27
N THR A 123 -8.30 2.18 7.04
CA THR A 123 -8.35 0.86 7.69
C THR A 123 -8.26 0.97 9.22
N SER A 124 -7.59 1.98 9.76
CA SER A 124 -7.51 2.20 11.21
C SER A 124 -8.79 2.75 11.86
N LYS A 125 -9.68 3.32 11.05
CA LYS A 125 -10.98 3.86 11.49
C LYS A 125 -12.10 2.82 11.38
N GLU A 126 -11.87 1.72 10.68
CA GLU A 126 -12.83 0.63 10.55
C GLU A 126 -13.05 -0.08 11.89
N ALA A 127 -14.28 -0.57 12.12
CA ALA A 127 -14.65 -1.27 13.35
C ALA A 127 -13.82 -2.56 13.56
N SER A 128 -13.50 -3.25 12.47
CA SER A 128 -12.61 -4.42 12.45
C SER A 128 -11.33 -4.09 11.69
N VAL A 129 -10.30 -3.66 12.42
CA VAL A 129 -9.02 -3.28 11.81
C VAL A 129 -8.33 -4.49 11.19
N CYS A 130 -8.09 -4.46 9.87
CA CYS A 130 -7.33 -5.48 9.18
C CYS A 130 -5.81 -5.28 9.37
N GLU A 131 -5.21 -6.05 10.28
CA GLU A 131 -3.77 -5.95 10.58
C GLU A 131 -2.87 -6.23 9.36
N GLU A 132 -3.30 -7.10 8.45
CA GLU A 132 -2.51 -7.50 7.29
C GLU A 132 -2.38 -6.35 6.28
N ILE A 133 -3.45 -5.60 6.02
CA ILE A 133 -3.42 -4.38 5.18
C ILE A 133 -2.43 -3.37 5.75
N LEU A 134 -2.49 -3.16 7.06
CA LEU A 134 -1.60 -2.22 7.75
C LEU A 134 -0.15 -2.68 7.67
N LEU A 135 0.13 -3.95 7.98
CA LEU A 135 1.47 -4.54 7.88
C LEU A 135 2.05 -4.42 6.47
N LEU A 136 1.28 -4.77 5.45
CA LEU A 136 1.75 -4.76 4.07
C LEU A 136 1.99 -3.33 3.57
N SER A 137 1.10 -2.40 3.93
CA SER A 137 1.27 -0.96 3.69
C SER A 137 2.56 -0.43 4.32
N HIS A 138 2.85 -0.81 5.57
CA HIS A 138 4.10 -0.47 6.24
C HIS A 138 5.33 -1.01 5.48
N VAL A 139 5.30 -2.28 5.06
CA VAL A 139 6.40 -2.89 4.29
C VAL A 139 6.66 -2.10 3.01
N ILE A 140 5.60 -1.72 2.28
CA ILE A 140 5.71 -0.93 1.05
C ILE A 140 6.39 0.42 1.33
N LEU A 141 5.93 1.16 2.33
CA LEU A 141 6.52 2.46 2.71
C LEU A 141 8.02 2.33 3.04
N THR A 142 8.41 1.25 3.71
CA THR A 142 9.82 1.01 4.05
C THR A 142 10.69 0.72 2.83
N LYS A 143 10.13 0.03 1.82
CA LYS A 143 10.81 -0.25 0.55
C LYS A 143 10.90 0.98 -0.37
N VAL A 144 9.93 1.89 -0.29
CA VAL A 144 9.98 3.18 -1.00
C VAL A 144 11.06 4.10 -0.41
N GLY A 145 11.25 4.02 0.91
CA GLY A 145 12.33 4.67 1.63
C GLY A 145 11.96 6.04 2.21
N PRO A 146 12.68 6.49 3.26
CA PRO A 146 12.34 7.67 4.07
C PRO A 146 12.25 8.98 3.29
N LYS A 147 13.10 9.14 2.26
CA LYS A 147 13.21 10.40 1.50
C LYS A 147 11.95 10.73 0.70
N ALA A 148 11.19 9.71 0.32
CA ALA A 148 9.98 9.85 -0.46
C ALA A 148 8.72 10.02 0.40
N ILE A 149 8.83 9.81 1.71
CA ILE A 149 7.70 9.93 2.62
C ILE A 149 7.61 11.39 3.09
N ASN A 150 6.55 12.08 2.68
CA ASN A 150 6.31 13.45 3.12
C ASN A 150 5.80 13.45 4.58
N CYS A 151 6.69 13.77 5.51
CA CYS A 151 6.37 13.77 6.94
C CYS A 151 5.25 14.78 7.31
N ASN A 152 5.07 15.86 6.54
CA ASN A 152 3.93 16.77 6.74
C ASN A 152 2.60 16.12 6.33
N ALA A 153 2.58 15.32 5.26
CA ALA A 153 1.39 14.60 4.83
C ALA A 153 1.01 13.52 5.86
N LEU A 154 2.01 12.81 6.40
CA LEU A 154 1.83 11.88 7.52
C LEU A 154 1.16 12.51 8.74
N ALA A 155 1.62 13.69 9.15
CA ALA A 155 1.07 14.41 10.29
C ALA A 155 -0.36 14.89 10.00
N LYS A 156 -0.60 15.50 8.84
CA LYS A 156 -1.93 16.01 8.44
C LYS A 156 -2.98 14.91 8.34
N LEU A 157 -2.60 13.73 7.83
CA LEU A 157 -3.50 12.60 7.68
C LEU A 157 -3.73 11.84 9.00
N GLY A 158 -3.05 12.20 10.09
CA GLY A 158 -3.11 11.47 11.36
C GLY A 158 -2.45 10.07 11.30
N ALA A 159 -1.74 9.77 10.20
CA ALA A 159 -1.14 8.47 9.96
C ALA A 159 -0.05 8.14 10.99
N VAL A 160 0.65 9.15 11.53
CA VAL A 160 1.72 8.94 12.54
C VAL A 160 1.21 8.16 13.75
N ASN A 161 0.06 8.55 14.30
CA ASN A 161 -0.48 7.92 15.51
C ASN A 161 -1.00 6.50 15.21
N VAL A 162 -1.60 6.31 14.03
CA VAL A 162 -2.04 4.99 13.55
C VAL A 162 -0.86 4.04 13.40
N LEU A 163 0.19 4.47 12.68
CA LEU A 163 1.42 3.71 12.48
C LEU A 163 2.03 3.30 13.83
N PHE A 164 2.03 4.21 14.82
CA PHE A 164 2.52 3.93 16.17
C PHE A 164 1.64 2.91 16.93
N ARG A 165 0.31 3.02 16.84
CA ARG A 165 -0.63 2.06 17.45
C ARG A 165 -0.42 0.66 16.89
N VAL A 166 -0.32 0.50 15.57
CA VAL A 166 -0.10 -0.81 14.91
C VAL A 166 1.17 -1.48 15.41
N VAL A 167 2.26 -0.72 15.54
CA VAL A 167 3.53 -1.22 16.10
C VAL A 167 3.36 -1.74 17.51
N ASN A 168 2.55 -1.09 18.34
CA ASN A 168 2.36 -1.46 19.73
C ASN A 168 1.38 -2.63 19.90
N SER A 169 0.41 -2.77 19.00
CA SER A 169 -0.56 -3.87 18.99
C SER A 169 0.00 -5.19 18.45
N CYS A 170 0.98 -5.16 17.52
CA CYS A 170 1.58 -6.36 16.95
C CYS A 170 2.19 -7.30 18.02
N GLY A 171 2.10 -8.63 17.90
CA GLY A 171 2.78 -9.57 18.81
C GLY A 171 4.32 -9.42 18.85
N HIS A 172 5.00 -9.86 19.92
CA HIS A 172 6.42 -9.57 20.21
C HIS A 172 7.39 -9.78 19.02
N ARG A 173 7.25 -10.85 18.22
CA ARG A 173 8.10 -11.10 17.03
C ARG A 173 7.84 -10.12 15.88
N ARG A 174 6.56 -9.78 15.61
CA ARG A 174 6.18 -8.81 14.57
C ARG A 174 6.54 -7.39 14.98
N ARG A 175 6.45 -7.09 16.29
CA ARG A 175 6.89 -5.83 16.94
C ARG A 175 8.34 -5.48 16.64
N VAL A 176 9.26 -6.44 16.70
CA VAL A 176 10.70 -6.19 16.45
C VAL A 176 10.98 -5.88 14.98
N VAL A 177 10.32 -6.59 14.06
CA VAL A 177 10.46 -6.35 12.62
C VAL A 177 9.86 -5.00 12.25
N LEU A 178 8.64 -4.70 12.71
CA LEU A 178 8.02 -3.38 12.49
C LEU A 178 8.85 -2.26 13.11
N ARG A 179 9.32 -2.40 14.35
CA ARG A 179 10.18 -1.37 14.99
C ARG A 179 11.45 -1.12 14.20
N ARG A 180 12.13 -2.16 13.70
CA ARG A 180 13.33 -1.98 12.86
C ARG A 180 13.02 -1.30 11.53
N LEU A 181 11.89 -1.67 10.91
CA LEU A 181 11.43 -1.08 9.66
C LEU A 181 11.01 0.40 9.83
N LEU A 182 10.30 0.74 10.91
CA LEU A 182 9.92 2.11 11.26
C LEU A 182 11.11 2.95 11.75
N ALA A 183 12.05 2.36 12.50
CA ALA A 183 13.23 3.05 12.99
C ALA A 183 14.12 3.58 11.85
N LEU A 184 14.20 2.85 10.74
CA LEU A 184 15.05 3.22 9.60
C LEU A 184 14.38 4.22 8.64
N GLY A 185 13.04 4.23 8.55
CA GLY A 185 12.30 5.08 7.60
C GLY A 185 11.53 6.23 8.24
N LEU A 186 10.71 5.94 9.25
CA LEU A 186 9.78 6.89 9.84
C LEU A 186 10.40 7.65 11.02
N PHE A 187 11.37 7.09 11.73
CA PHE A 187 12.06 7.79 12.81
C PHE A 187 12.89 8.96 12.28
N GLN A 188 13.48 8.85 11.09
CA GLN A 188 14.14 10.00 10.46
C GLN A 188 13.13 11.08 10.05
N CYS A 189 11.92 10.68 9.63
CA CYS A 189 10.82 11.60 9.35
C CYS A 189 10.28 12.28 10.62
N CYS A 190 10.02 11.50 11.67
CA CYS A 190 9.52 11.99 12.96
C CYS A 190 10.57 12.83 13.69
N TYR A 191 11.85 12.44 13.66
CA TYR A 191 12.97 13.23 14.20
C TYR A 191 13.12 14.54 13.43
N ARG A 192 12.98 14.53 12.09
CA ARG A 192 13.03 15.77 11.29
C ARG A 192 11.83 16.68 11.53
N CYS A 193 10.62 16.14 11.72
CA CYS A 193 9.43 16.91 12.14
C CYS A 193 9.58 17.46 13.57
N PHE A 194 10.08 16.66 14.50
CA PHE A 194 10.33 17.06 15.89
C PHE A 194 11.40 18.15 15.99
N VAL A 195 12.49 18.05 15.20
CA VAL A 195 13.57 19.04 15.16
C VAL A 195 13.18 20.31 14.40
N THR A 196 12.20 20.26 13.48
CA THR A 196 11.73 21.45 12.73
C THR A 196 10.61 22.23 13.43
N GLY A 197 10.30 21.91 14.69
CA GLY A 197 9.44 22.74 15.56
C GLY A 197 7.97 22.84 15.12
N ARG A 198 7.51 21.99 14.21
CA ARG A 198 6.08 21.88 13.90
C ARG A 198 5.50 20.88 14.88
N GLU A 199 4.68 21.38 15.82
CA GLU A 199 4.04 20.61 16.87
C GLU A 199 3.49 19.28 16.33
N LEU A 200 4.25 18.22 16.60
CA LEU A 200 3.68 16.90 16.67
C LEU A 200 2.91 16.93 17.99
N ILE A 201 1.60 17.21 17.94
CA ILE A 201 0.71 16.86 19.05
C ILE A 201 0.71 15.32 19.07
N ILE A 202 1.77 14.77 19.67
CA ILE A 202 1.75 13.42 20.19
C ILE A 202 0.76 13.56 21.33
N ILE A 203 -0.48 13.15 21.09
CA ILE A 203 -1.36 12.76 22.18
C ILE A 203 -0.68 11.52 22.77
N THR A 204 0.32 11.75 23.61
CA THR A 204 0.72 10.77 24.59
C THR A 204 -0.54 10.62 25.44
N ASP A 205 -1.21 9.48 25.30
CA ASP A 205 -1.93 8.93 26.45
C ASP A 205 -0.95 8.99 27.61
N LYS A 206 -1.11 9.99 28.48
CA LYS A 206 -0.52 9.97 29.80
C LYS A 206 -1.17 8.75 30.47
N PRO A 207 -0.43 7.70 30.85
CA PRO A 207 -0.96 6.86 31.89
C PRO A 207 -1.15 7.77 33.11
N ALA A 208 -2.37 7.85 33.62
CA ALA A 208 -2.66 8.46 34.91
C ALA A 208 -1.92 7.64 35.98
N TYR A 209 -0.64 7.95 36.19
CA TYR A 209 0.05 7.67 37.43
C TYR A 209 -0.34 8.78 38.40
N GLU A 210 -1.48 8.64 39.06
CA GLU A 210 -1.67 9.29 40.35
C GLU A 210 -0.91 8.48 41.41
N LYS A 211 -0.05 9.21 42.12
CA LYS A 211 0.88 8.72 43.14
C LYS A 211 0.13 8.21 44.37
N PRO A 212 0.74 7.28 45.14
CA PRO A 212 0.30 6.99 46.49
C PRO A 212 0.76 8.11 47.43
N SER A 213 -0.16 8.64 48.23
CA SER A 213 0.09 9.37 49.48
C SER A 213 -1.15 9.21 50.35
#